data_AF-A0A519QJL2-F1
#
_entry.id   AF-A0A519QJL2-F1
#
_cell.length_a   1.000
_cell.length_b   1.000
_cell.length_c   1.000
_cell.angle_alpha   90.00
_cell.angle_beta   90.00
_cell.angle_gamma   90.00
#
_symmetry.space_group_name_H-M   'P 1'
#
loop_
_entity.id
_entity.type
_entity.pdbx_description
1 polymer ?
#
loop_
_entity_poly.entity_id
_entity_poly.type
_entity_poly.pdbx_seq_one_letter_code
_entity_poly.pdbx_strand_id
1 'polypeptide(L)'
;MNKGFLYSIKKILRGPGKTAREFVEGNRVNHYKPILLVFVVAGISAFLTNTLIHPEEVMQRYYETQGTEVPKFMHLLMHIMLKYQAILMLLSVPFMAFFTWIAFRKWGYNYYENIVITAYSLVCLQVLTTLIVTPLQFFLKGNLDLFMKVPTTISYLLMFGIFPWFYLDLYNTKNAGEVIMRLFLLAVICFAVFMLLCIVAGVIFGMYMVKNNIDPNTFMGIKPI
;
A
#
# COMPACT_ATOMS: atom_id res chain seq x y z
N MET A 1 -22.30 -20.81 12.29
CA MET A 1 -22.36 -19.34 12.47
C MET A 1 -21.15 -18.73 11.76
N ASN A 2 -21.36 -17.98 10.68
CA ASN A 2 -20.27 -17.31 9.96
C ASN A 2 -19.49 -16.43 10.95
N LYS A 3 -18.20 -16.72 11.15
CA LYS A 3 -17.39 -15.93 12.07
C LYS A 3 -17.14 -14.56 11.44
N GLY A 4 -17.48 -13.50 12.16
CA GLY A 4 -17.54 -12.13 11.63
C GLY A 4 -16.17 -11.50 11.32
N PHE A 5 -16.22 -10.22 10.93
CA PHE A 5 -15.05 -9.39 10.59
C PHE A 5 -13.91 -9.49 11.62
N LEU A 6 -14.20 -9.25 12.90
CA LEU A 6 -13.21 -9.26 13.98
C LEU A 6 -12.49 -10.60 14.15
N TYR A 7 -13.21 -11.72 13.94
CA TYR A 7 -12.60 -13.04 13.99
C TYR A 7 -11.57 -13.22 12.87
N SER A 8 -11.90 -12.76 11.66
CA SER A 8 -10.98 -12.83 10.52
C SER A 8 -9.74 -11.98 10.74
N ILE A 9 -9.89 -10.75 11.25
CA ILE A 9 -8.75 -9.89 11.61
C ILE A 9 -7.86 -10.58 12.65
N LYS A 10 -8.43 -11.13 13.73
CA LYS A 10 -7.67 -11.84 14.77
C LYS A 10 -6.89 -13.03 14.19
N LYS A 11 -7.47 -13.75 13.24
CA LYS A 11 -6.83 -14.91 12.59
C LYS A 11 -5.67 -14.48 11.69
N ILE A 12 -5.87 -13.43 10.89
CA ILE A 12 -4.84 -12.83 10.05
C ILE A 12 -3.66 -12.37 10.90
N LEU A 13 -3.89 -11.64 11.99
CA LEU A 13 -2.81 -11.14 12.85
C LEU A 13 -1.99 -12.25 13.53
N ARG A 14 -2.50 -13.48 13.62
CA ARG A 14 -1.78 -14.63 14.23
C ARG A 14 -1.01 -15.47 13.23
N GLY A 15 -1.45 -15.50 11.97
CA GLY A 15 -0.89 -16.38 10.93
C GLY A 15 -1.54 -16.04 9.60
N PRO A 16 -1.11 -14.94 8.95
CA PRO A 16 -1.84 -14.38 7.83
C PRO A 16 -1.69 -15.23 6.57
N GLY A 17 -0.52 -15.84 6.36
CA GLY A 17 -0.27 -16.73 5.24
C GLY A 17 -1.03 -18.05 5.37
N LYS A 18 -1.04 -18.63 6.58
CA LYS A 18 -1.88 -19.79 6.91
C LYS A 18 -3.36 -19.50 6.72
N THR A 19 -3.82 -18.31 7.14
CA THR A 19 -5.21 -17.89 6.96
C THR A 19 -5.60 -17.79 5.49
N ALA A 20 -4.70 -17.25 4.65
CA ALA A 20 -4.90 -17.18 3.21
C ALA A 20 -4.94 -18.58 2.57
N ARG A 21 -4.01 -19.46 2.96
CA ARG A 21 -3.95 -20.85 2.51
C ARG A 21 -5.24 -21.61 2.82
N GLU A 22 -5.71 -21.57 4.07
CA GLU A 22 -6.94 -22.25 4.49
C GLU A 22 -8.17 -21.79 3.68
N PHE A 23 -8.24 -20.51 3.32
CA PHE A 23 -9.32 -20.00 2.47
C PHE A 23 -9.26 -20.58 1.05
N VAL A 24 -8.06 -20.56 0.45
CA VAL A 24 -7.81 -21.04 -0.91
C VAL A 24 -8.09 -22.55 -1.01
N GLU A 25 -7.65 -23.32 -0.02
CA GLU A 25 -7.85 -24.78 0.08
C GLU A 25 -9.30 -25.20 0.39
N GLY A 26 -10.23 -24.23 0.56
CA GLY A 26 -11.67 -24.51 0.62
C GLY A 26 -12.29 -24.42 2.01
N ASN A 27 -11.53 -24.14 3.07
CA ASN A 27 -12.08 -23.92 4.42
C ASN A 27 -12.68 -22.49 4.55
N ARG A 28 -13.71 -22.20 3.76
CA ARG A 28 -14.26 -20.84 3.60
C ARG A 28 -15.30 -20.44 4.64
N VAL A 29 -15.90 -21.42 5.34
CA VAL A 29 -17.06 -21.23 6.25
C VAL A 29 -16.77 -20.22 7.38
N ASN A 30 -15.52 -20.14 7.82
CA ASN A 30 -15.12 -19.29 8.95
C ASN A 30 -14.34 -18.04 8.52
N HIS A 31 -14.33 -17.71 7.24
CA HIS A 31 -13.53 -16.62 6.69
C HIS A 31 -14.42 -15.55 6.08
N TYR A 32 -14.15 -14.31 6.44
CA TYR A 32 -14.77 -13.17 5.78
C TYR A 32 -14.28 -13.08 4.32
N LYS A 33 -15.16 -12.62 3.42
CA LYS A 33 -14.86 -12.53 1.98
C LYS A 33 -13.63 -11.62 1.76
N PRO A 34 -12.53 -12.09 1.15
CA PRO A 34 -11.25 -11.38 1.10
C PRO A 34 -11.35 -9.97 0.48
N ILE A 35 -12.07 -9.84 -0.63
CA ILE A 35 -12.27 -8.56 -1.33
C ILE A 35 -13.09 -7.56 -0.49
N LEU A 36 -14.15 -8.06 0.17
CA LEU A 36 -14.93 -7.25 1.09
C LEU A 36 -14.09 -6.85 2.32
N LEU A 37 -13.20 -7.73 2.78
CA LEU A 37 -12.30 -7.45 3.88
C LEU A 37 -11.34 -6.30 3.55
N VAL A 38 -10.76 -6.31 2.34
CA VAL A 38 -9.93 -5.20 1.83
C VAL A 38 -10.70 -3.90 1.90
N PHE A 39 -11.91 -3.85 1.34
CA PHE A 39 -12.72 -2.64 1.31
C PHE A 39 -13.05 -2.10 2.72
N VAL A 40 -13.49 -2.98 3.63
CA VAL A 40 -13.85 -2.59 5.00
C VAL A 40 -12.64 -2.09 5.77
N VAL A 41 -11.50 -2.80 5.71
CA VAL A 41 -10.27 -2.40 6.41
C VAL A 41 -9.72 -1.09 5.86
N ALA A 42 -9.72 -0.92 4.53
CA ALA A 42 -9.27 0.31 3.90
C ALA A 42 -10.17 1.50 4.28
N GLY A 43 -11.50 1.30 4.30
CA GLY A 43 -12.46 2.31 4.73
C GLY A 43 -12.30 2.71 6.19
N ILE A 44 -12.15 1.74 7.10
CA ILE A 44 -11.88 2.02 8.52
C ILE A 44 -10.56 2.78 8.68
N SER A 45 -9.51 2.37 7.98
CA SER A 45 -8.20 3.03 8.04
C SER A 45 -8.23 4.46 7.51
N ALA A 46 -8.91 4.69 6.39
CA ALA A 46 -9.10 6.02 5.82
C ALA A 46 -9.94 6.89 6.75
N PHE A 47 -11.02 6.35 7.33
CA PHE A 47 -11.86 7.07 8.29
C PHE A 47 -11.08 7.48 9.53
N LEU A 48 -10.33 6.55 10.15
CA LEU A 48 -9.51 6.84 11.33
C LEU A 48 -8.43 7.87 11.01
N THR A 49 -7.72 7.72 9.89
CA THR A 49 -6.66 8.66 9.50
C THR A 49 -7.24 10.05 9.23
N ASN A 50 -8.34 10.18 8.50
CA ASN A 50 -8.93 11.49 8.21
C ASN A 50 -9.52 12.15 9.47
N THR A 51 -10.25 11.39 10.30
CA THR A 51 -10.94 11.93 11.49
C THR A 51 -9.97 12.25 12.62
N LEU A 52 -8.97 11.39 12.85
CA LEU A 52 -8.02 11.61 13.92
C LEU A 52 -6.91 12.52 13.45
N ILE A 53 -6.35 12.33 12.26
CA ILE A 53 -5.06 12.92 11.88
C ILE A 53 -5.17 14.23 11.10
N HIS A 54 -6.16 14.35 10.21
CA HIS A 54 -6.27 15.48 9.25
C HIS A 54 -4.98 15.68 8.43
N PRO A 55 -4.52 14.66 7.68
CA PRO A 55 -3.21 14.68 7.02
C PRO A 55 -3.03 15.81 6.02
N GLU A 56 -4.08 16.28 5.35
CA GLU A 56 -3.99 17.44 4.44
C GLU A 56 -3.56 18.71 5.19
N GLU A 57 -4.16 19.00 6.34
CA GLU A 57 -3.83 20.19 7.15
C GLU A 57 -2.42 20.10 7.72
N VAL A 58 -2.02 18.92 8.22
CA VAL A 58 -0.68 18.72 8.79
C VAL A 58 0.40 18.89 7.72
N MET A 59 0.16 18.37 6.51
CA MET A 59 1.06 18.55 5.38
C MET A 59 1.14 20.03 4.98
N GLN A 60 0.02 20.72 4.86
CA GLN A 60 0.02 22.14 4.51
C GLN A 60 0.88 22.96 5.48
N ARG A 61 0.69 22.77 6.80
CA ARG A 61 1.49 23.44 7.83
C ARG A 61 2.98 23.11 7.75
N TYR A 62 3.32 21.86 7.38
CA TYR A 62 4.72 21.46 7.19
C TYR A 62 5.39 22.24 6.07
N TYR A 63 4.75 22.36 4.91
CA TYR A 63 5.29 23.10 3.77
C TYR A 63 5.36 24.61 4.00
N GLU A 64 4.34 25.19 4.66
CA GLU A 64 4.36 26.58 5.12
C GLU A 64 5.56 26.86 6.02
N THR A 65 5.88 25.95 6.95
CA THR A 65 7.05 26.07 7.84
C THR A 65 8.38 26.01 7.09
N GLN A 66 8.43 25.27 5.97
CA GLN A 66 9.63 25.15 5.13
C GLN A 66 9.77 26.31 4.12
N GLY A 67 8.84 27.27 4.10
CA GLY A 67 8.85 28.40 3.14
C GLY A 67 8.68 27.97 1.68
N THR A 68 8.11 26.78 1.45
CA THR A 68 7.91 26.22 0.11
C THR A 68 6.42 26.05 -0.15
N GLU A 69 5.94 26.52 -1.30
CA GLU A 69 4.57 26.21 -1.72
C GLU A 69 4.50 24.76 -2.22
N VAL A 70 3.48 24.03 -1.80
CA VAL A 70 3.18 22.71 -2.35
C VAL A 70 2.80 22.88 -3.82
N PRO A 71 3.50 22.22 -4.77
CA PRO A 71 3.09 22.27 -6.17
C PRO A 71 1.63 21.82 -6.31
N LYS A 72 0.81 22.57 -7.07
CA LYS A 72 -0.64 22.27 -7.24
C LYS A 72 -0.91 20.82 -7.63
N PHE A 73 -0.03 20.25 -8.44
CA PHE A 73 -0.07 18.85 -8.83
C PHE A 73 0.11 17.89 -7.65
N MET A 74 1.05 18.16 -6.74
CA MET A 74 1.25 17.36 -5.52
C MET A 74 0.02 17.44 -4.61
N HIS A 75 -0.59 18.61 -4.48
CA HIS A 75 -1.82 18.79 -3.72
C HIS A 75 -2.97 17.94 -4.27
N LEU A 76 -3.14 17.94 -5.60
CA LEU A 76 -4.14 17.11 -6.28
C LEU A 76 -3.88 15.61 -6.07
N LEU A 77 -2.62 15.17 -6.21
CA LEU A 77 -2.25 13.77 -5.99
C LEU A 77 -2.54 13.33 -4.55
N MET A 78 -2.13 14.11 -3.56
CA MET A 78 -2.41 13.83 -2.15
C MET A 78 -3.90 13.72 -1.88
N HIS A 79 -4.68 14.69 -2.38
CA HIS A 79 -6.12 14.69 -2.21
C HIS A 79 -6.78 13.43 -2.79
N ILE A 80 -6.38 13.03 -4.01
CA ILE A 80 -6.87 11.79 -4.64
C ILE A 80 -6.49 10.56 -3.82
N MET A 81 -5.23 10.48 -3.36
CA MET A 81 -4.74 9.34 -2.58
C MET A 81 -5.50 9.16 -1.27
N LEU A 82 -5.77 10.24 -0.56
CA LEU A 82 -6.50 10.24 0.71
C LEU A 82 -8.00 9.96 0.50
N LYS A 83 -8.62 10.64 -0.46
CA LYS A 83 -10.05 10.52 -0.72
C LYS A 83 -10.45 9.15 -1.25
N TYR A 84 -9.64 8.59 -2.16
CA TYR A 84 -9.95 7.33 -2.84
C TYR A 84 -9.13 6.15 -2.31
N GLN A 85 -8.54 6.26 -1.11
CA GLN A 85 -7.68 5.23 -0.51
C GLN A 85 -8.28 3.82 -0.59
N ALA A 86 -9.57 3.66 -0.26
CA ALA A 86 -10.22 2.35 -0.26
C ALA A 86 -10.33 1.74 -1.67
N ILE A 87 -10.63 2.56 -2.68
CA ILE A 87 -10.71 2.13 -4.07
C ILE A 87 -9.32 1.84 -4.62
N LEU A 88 -8.34 2.67 -4.30
CA LEU A 88 -6.94 2.48 -4.70
C LEU A 88 -6.37 1.18 -4.11
N MET A 89 -6.65 0.88 -2.84
CA MET A 89 -6.27 -0.39 -2.22
C MET A 89 -6.98 -1.58 -2.87
N LEU A 90 -8.24 -1.43 -3.27
CA LEU A 90 -8.97 -2.49 -3.96
C LEU A 90 -8.40 -2.77 -5.35
N LEU A 91 -8.07 -1.72 -6.11
CA LEU A 91 -7.47 -1.82 -7.44
C LEU A 91 -6.03 -2.36 -7.40
N SER A 92 -5.31 -2.13 -6.30
CA SER A 92 -3.96 -2.68 -6.14
C SER A 92 -3.97 -4.20 -5.93
N VAL A 93 -5.07 -4.79 -5.47
CA VAL A 93 -5.19 -6.26 -5.29
C VAL A 93 -4.93 -7.03 -6.60
N PRO A 94 -5.70 -6.86 -7.69
CA PRO A 94 -5.46 -7.61 -8.93
C PRO A 94 -4.11 -7.24 -9.56
N PHE A 95 -3.70 -5.97 -9.48
CA PHE A 95 -2.41 -5.53 -10.01
C PHE A 95 -1.24 -6.23 -9.30
N MET A 96 -1.23 -6.24 -7.97
CA MET A 96 -0.17 -6.90 -7.21
C MET A 96 -0.27 -8.43 -7.32
N ALA A 97 -1.48 -8.98 -7.39
CA ALA A 97 -1.72 -10.40 -7.62
C ALA A 97 -1.13 -10.90 -8.95
N PHE A 98 -1.09 -10.06 -9.98
CA PHE A 98 -0.47 -10.41 -11.24
C PHE A 98 1.04 -10.64 -11.08
N PHE A 99 1.75 -9.74 -10.42
CA PHE A 99 3.19 -9.89 -10.19
C PHE A 99 3.52 -11.04 -9.24
N THR A 100 2.75 -11.18 -8.15
CA THR A 100 2.96 -12.29 -7.20
C THR A 100 2.66 -13.64 -7.85
N TRP A 101 1.61 -13.72 -8.67
CA TRP A 101 1.31 -14.91 -9.45
C TRP A 101 2.46 -15.28 -10.39
N ILE A 102 3.07 -14.31 -11.09
CA ILE A 102 4.23 -14.58 -11.95
C ILE A 102 5.43 -15.07 -11.13
N ALA A 103 5.74 -14.41 -10.01
CA ALA A 103 6.90 -14.75 -9.16
C ALA A 103 6.78 -16.14 -8.52
N PHE A 104 5.56 -16.54 -8.16
CA PHE A 104 5.27 -17.81 -7.47
C PHE A 104 4.53 -18.84 -8.34
N ARG A 105 4.44 -18.64 -9.66
CA ARG A 105 3.66 -19.48 -10.59
C ARG A 105 4.00 -20.97 -10.49
N LYS A 106 5.25 -21.30 -10.18
CA LYS A 106 5.74 -22.68 -10.04
C LYS A 106 5.26 -23.40 -8.79
N TRP A 107 4.58 -22.71 -7.86
CA TRP A 107 4.19 -23.24 -6.55
C TRP A 107 2.69 -23.53 -6.40
N GLY A 108 1.97 -23.64 -7.53
CA GLY A 108 0.69 -24.35 -7.59
C GLY A 108 -0.57 -23.49 -7.47
N TYR A 109 -0.48 -22.23 -7.03
CA TYR A 109 -1.66 -21.35 -6.98
C TYR A 109 -1.96 -20.72 -8.34
N ASN A 110 -3.24 -20.76 -8.73
CA ASN A 110 -3.72 -20.08 -9.93
C ASN A 110 -3.83 -18.55 -9.70
N TYR A 111 -4.15 -17.79 -10.75
CA TYR A 111 -4.25 -16.33 -10.66
C TYR A 111 -5.37 -15.87 -9.71
N TYR A 112 -6.53 -16.52 -9.73
CA TYR A 112 -7.66 -16.18 -8.85
C TYR A 112 -7.36 -16.46 -7.37
N GLU A 113 -6.61 -17.52 -7.08
CA GLU A 113 -6.11 -17.81 -5.74
C GLU A 113 -5.08 -16.76 -5.31
N ASN A 114 -4.22 -16.30 -6.22
CA ASN A 114 -3.29 -15.21 -5.93
C ASN A 114 -4.00 -13.88 -5.66
N ILE A 115 -5.15 -13.60 -6.30
CA ILE A 115 -5.99 -12.43 -5.95
C ILE A 115 -6.39 -12.51 -4.48
N VAL A 116 -6.83 -13.68 -4.02
CA VAL A 116 -7.23 -13.89 -2.62
C VAL A 116 -6.05 -13.79 -1.66
N ILE A 117 -4.91 -14.41 -2.01
CA ILE A 117 -3.69 -14.38 -1.21
C ILE A 117 -3.20 -12.93 -1.05
N THR A 118 -3.12 -12.18 -2.14
CA THR A 118 -2.73 -10.77 -2.14
C THR A 118 -3.71 -9.92 -1.35
N ALA A 119 -5.02 -10.18 -1.43
CA ALA A 119 -6.02 -9.49 -0.61
C ALA A 119 -5.77 -9.68 0.89
N TYR A 120 -5.49 -10.91 1.34
CA TYR A 120 -5.14 -11.18 2.74
C TYR A 120 -3.81 -10.53 3.15
N SER A 121 -2.81 -10.53 2.27
CA SER A 121 -1.52 -9.89 2.51
C SER A 121 -1.68 -8.38 2.71
N LEU A 122 -2.42 -7.71 1.83
CA LEU A 122 -2.70 -6.29 1.92
C LEU A 122 -3.55 -5.93 3.14
N VAL A 123 -4.54 -6.76 3.50
CA VAL A 123 -5.29 -6.59 4.74
C VAL A 123 -4.38 -6.68 5.96
N CYS A 124 -3.49 -7.68 6.01
CA CYS A 124 -2.54 -7.83 7.13
C CYS A 124 -1.68 -6.59 7.30
N LEU A 125 -1.08 -6.10 6.20
CA LEU A 125 -0.29 -4.88 6.18
C LEU A 125 -1.11 -3.68 6.64
N GLN A 126 -2.31 -3.47 6.07
CA GLN A 126 -3.12 -2.30 6.37
C GLN A 126 -3.59 -2.26 7.83
N VAL A 127 -3.97 -3.40 8.40
CA VAL A 127 -4.37 -3.49 9.81
C VAL A 127 -3.19 -3.14 10.71
N LEU A 128 -2.02 -3.73 10.48
CA LEU A 128 -0.85 -3.47 11.32
C LEU A 128 -0.36 -2.03 11.19
N THR A 129 -0.33 -1.47 9.97
CA THR A 129 -0.03 -0.06 9.75
C THR A 129 -1.03 0.84 10.46
N THR A 130 -2.33 0.55 10.39
CA THR A 130 -3.35 1.36 11.08
C THR A 130 -3.21 1.27 12.61
N LEU A 131 -2.90 0.09 13.15
CA LEU A 131 -2.75 -0.10 14.60
C LEU A 131 -1.47 0.51 15.17
N ILE A 132 -0.40 0.62 14.38
CA ILE A 132 0.92 1.09 14.85
C ILE A 132 1.14 2.55 14.43
N VAL A 133 0.94 2.86 13.14
CA VAL A 133 1.32 4.15 12.55
C VAL A 133 0.31 5.24 12.88
N THR A 134 -0.99 4.97 12.85
CA THR A 134 -2.00 6.00 13.15
C THR A 134 -1.90 6.54 14.59
N PRO A 135 -1.72 5.71 15.65
CA PRO A 135 -1.46 6.24 16.99
C PRO A 135 -0.16 7.06 17.08
N LEU A 136 0.92 6.60 16.45
CA LEU A 136 2.18 7.36 16.40
C LEU A 136 1.99 8.73 15.74
N GLN A 137 1.29 8.77 14.61
CA GLN A 137 0.90 10.02 13.96
C GLN A 137 0.10 10.92 14.89
N PHE A 138 -0.84 10.37 15.66
CA PHE A 138 -1.66 11.14 16.59
C PHE A 138 -0.83 11.82 17.69
N PHE A 139 0.12 11.11 18.28
CA PHE A 139 0.99 11.67 19.34
C PHE A 139 2.05 12.63 18.80
N LEU A 140 2.53 12.44 17.56
CA LEU A 140 3.63 13.22 16.99
C LEU A 140 3.18 14.49 16.27
N LYS A 141 1.87 14.77 16.12
CA LYS A 141 1.39 15.96 15.36
C LYS A 141 1.94 17.29 15.80
N GLY A 142 2.33 17.43 17.07
CA GLY A 142 2.90 18.66 17.61
C GLY A 142 4.30 18.96 17.07
N ASN A 143 5.03 17.95 16.59
CA ASN A 143 6.35 18.10 16.00
C ASN A 143 6.31 17.66 14.53
N LEU A 144 6.20 18.63 13.62
CA LEU A 144 5.96 18.37 12.20
C LEU A 144 7.09 17.56 11.54
N ASP A 145 8.35 17.77 11.92
CA ASP A 145 9.48 17.00 11.39
C ASP A 145 9.41 15.52 11.79
N LEU A 146 9.10 15.24 13.05
CA LEU A 146 8.95 13.87 13.54
C LEU A 146 7.70 13.20 12.96
N PHE A 147 6.60 13.95 12.84
CA PHE A 147 5.36 13.49 12.21
C PHE A 147 5.59 13.01 10.77
N MET A 148 6.45 13.70 10.01
CA MET A 148 6.77 13.32 8.64
C MET A 148 7.71 12.11 8.57
N LYS A 149 8.77 12.10 9.39
CA LYS A 149 9.85 11.11 9.26
C LYS A 149 9.52 9.77 9.92
N VAL A 150 8.99 9.78 11.15
CA VAL A 150 8.86 8.57 11.98
C VAL A 150 7.75 7.63 11.46
N PRO A 151 6.49 8.07 11.29
CA PRO A 151 5.43 7.27 10.66
C PRO A 151 5.80 6.68 9.31
N THR A 152 6.47 7.47 8.45
CA THR A 152 6.89 7.03 7.12
C THR A 152 7.94 5.93 7.20
N THR A 153 8.96 6.11 8.04
CA THR A 153 10.02 5.11 8.26
C THR A 153 9.43 3.80 8.81
N ILE A 154 8.56 3.90 9.81
CA ILE A 154 7.92 2.72 10.41
C ILE A 154 7.01 2.01 9.40
N SER A 155 6.27 2.75 8.57
CA SER A 155 5.44 2.16 7.51
C SER A 155 6.27 1.32 6.53
N TYR A 156 7.45 1.82 6.13
CA TYR A 156 8.37 1.04 5.29
C TYR A 156 8.91 -0.19 6.01
N LEU A 157 9.32 -0.06 7.27
CA LEU A 157 9.79 -1.21 8.06
C LEU A 157 8.69 -2.28 8.22
N LEU A 158 7.44 -1.87 8.46
CA LEU A 158 6.30 -2.77 8.50
C LEU A 158 6.08 -3.46 7.16
N MET A 159 6.16 -2.74 6.04
CA MET A 159 6.05 -3.34 4.71
C MET A 159 7.15 -4.39 4.47
N PHE A 160 8.41 -4.05 4.74
CA PHE A 160 9.54 -4.96 4.56
C PHE A 160 9.55 -6.14 5.55
N GLY A 161 8.89 -6.03 6.71
CA GLY A 161 8.77 -7.12 7.68
C GLY A 161 7.55 -8.01 7.45
N ILE A 162 6.37 -7.42 7.27
CA ILE A 162 5.09 -8.14 7.16
C ILE A 162 5.01 -8.92 5.86
N PHE A 163 5.52 -8.35 4.75
CA PHE A 163 5.39 -9.00 3.46
C PHE A 163 6.20 -10.32 3.41
N PRO A 164 7.48 -10.40 3.80
CA PRO A 164 8.18 -11.67 3.95
C PRO A 164 7.55 -12.60 4.98
N TRP A 165 7.14 -12.09 6.14
CA TRP A 165 6.47 -12.90 7.15
C TRP A 165 5.21 -13.59 6.61
N PHE A 166 4.38 -12.86 5.86
CA PHE A 166 3.18 -13.40 5.22
C PHE A 166 3.50 -14.56 4.27
N TYR A 167 4.47 -14.38 3.37
CA TYR A 167 4.78 -15.37 2.35
C TYR A 167 5.56 -16.57 2.90
N LEU A 168 6.37 -16.38 3.95
CA LEU A 168 7.00 -17.48 4.68
C LEU A 168 5.96 -18.35 5.40
N ASP A 169 4.95 -17.72 6.00
CA ASP A 169 3.82 -18.44 6.62
C ASP A 169 2.96 -19.14 5.54
N LEU A 170 2.71 -18.48 4.40
CA LEU A 170 1.96 -19.01 3.27
C LEU A 170 2.66 -20.19 2.59
N TYR A 171 3.98 -20.24 2.58
CA TYR A 171 4.79 -21.30 1.97
C TYR A 171 5.66 -22.03 3.00
N ASN A 172 5.13 -22.27 4.21
CA ASN A 172 5.85 -22.92 5.30
C ASN A 172 6.39 -24.34 5.02
N THR A 173 6.01 -24.97 3.90
CA THR A 173 6.53 -26.26 3.43
C THR A 173 7.72 -26.12 2.48
N LYS A 174 8.06 -24.89 2.06
CA LYS A 174 9.17 -24.56 1.15
C LYS A 174 10.36 -24.03 1.93
N ASN A 175 11.54 -24.06 1.31
CA ASN A 175 12.74 -23.48 1.89
C ASN A 175 12.57 -21.95 2.03
N ALA A 176 12.77 -21.41 3.23
CA ALA A 176 12.66 -19.98 3.52
C ALA A 176 13.56 -19.11 2.62
N GLY A 177 14.78 -19.58 2.30
CA GLY A 177 15.70 -18.87 1.41
C GLY A 177 15.17 -18.72 -0.01
N GLU A 178 14.48 -19.74 -0.53
CA GLU A 178 13.84 -19.66 -1.85
C GLU A 178 12.65 -18.70 -1.87
N VAL A 179 11.86 -18.67 -0.78
CA VAL A 179 10.74 -17.72 -0.63
C VAL A 179 11.29 -16.29 -0.63
N ILE A 180 12.30 -16.02 0.19
CA ILE A 180 12.93 -14.69 0.29
C ILE A 180 13.55 -14.28 -1.05
N MET A 181 14.24 -15.19 -1.74
CA MET A 181 14.82 -14.89 -3.05
C MET A 181 13.74 -14.54 -4.09
N ARG A 182 12.62 -15.26 -4.11
CA ARG A 182 11.49 -14.93 -5.00
C ARG A 182 10.85 -13.59 -4.66
N LEU A 183 10.73 -13.25 -3.38
CA LEU A 183 10.24 -11.94 -2.94
C LEU A 183 11.18 -10.81 -3.33
N PHE A 184 12.49 -11.04 -3.23
CA PHE A 184 13.50 -10.07 -3.68
C PHE A 184 13.41 -9.85 -5.20
N LEU A 185 13.33 -10.93 -5.99
CA LEU A 185 13.13 -10.83 -7.43
C LEU A 185 11.81 -10.12 -7.79
N LEU A 186 10.73 -10.42 -7.06
CA LEU A 186 9.46 -9.71 -7.20
C LEU A 186 9.62 -8.20 -6.94
N ALA A 187 10.33 -7.81 -5.88
CA ALA A 187 10.59 -6.41 -5.58
C ALA A 187 11.39 -5.72 -6.70
N VAL A 188 12.42 -6.38 -7.24
CA VAL A 188 13.20 -5.87 -8.37
C VAL A 188 12.33 -5.70 -9.63
N ILE A 189 11.46 -6.67 -9.93
CA ILE A 189 10.53 -6.57 -11.07
C ILE A 189 9.55 -5.41 -10.87
N CYS A 190 8.93 -5.30 -9.69
CA CYS A 190 8.01 -4.20 -9.39
C CYS A 190 8.70 -2.84 -9.49
N PHE A 191 9.95 -2.73 -9.00
CA PHE A 191 10.74 -1.52 -9.10
C PHE A 191 11.07 -1.17 -10.57
N ALA A 192 11.49 -2.15 -11.37
CA ALA A 192 11.77 -1.93 -12.79
C ALA A 192 10.53 -1.48 -13.57
N VAL A 193 9.37 -2.09 -13.30
CA VAL A 193 8.08 -1.70 -13.90
C VAL A 193 7.69 -0.29 -13.46
N PHE A 194 7.85 0.05 -12.18
CA PHE A 194 7.59 1.39 -11.68
C PHE A 194 8.48 2.43 -12.37
N MET A 195 9.78 2.18 -12.48
CA MET A 195 10.72 3.07 -13.18
C MET A 195 10.34 3.26 -14.64
N LEU A 196 9.95 2.19 -15.34
CA LEU A 196 9.46 2.26 -16.70
C LEU A 196 8.21 3.14 -16.82
N LEU A 197 7.24 2.98 -15.92
CA LEU A 197 6.02 3.80 -15.90
C LEU A 197 6.34 5.28 -15.65
N CYS A 198 7.28 5.60 -14.76
CA CYS A 198 7.74 6.97 -14.52
C CYS A 198 8.37 7.59 -15.77
N ILE A 199 9.23 6.85 -16.48
CA ILE A 199 9.85 7.33 -17.72
C ILE A 199 8.78 7.58 -18.79
N VAL A 200 7.86 6.64 -18.99
CA VAL A 200 6.75 6.78 -19.96
C VAL A 200 5.87 7.98 -19.61
N ALA A 201 5.49 8.14 -18.35
CA ALA A 201 4.70 9.28 -17.89
C ALA A 201 5.44 10.62 -18.11
N GLY A 202 6.75 10.67 -17.82
CA GLY A 202 7.59 11.84 -18.06
C GLY A 202 7.68 12.22 -19.54
N VAL A 203 7.83 11.23 -20.42
CA VAL A 203 7.86 11.44 -21.88
C VAL A 203 6.52 11.94 -22.40
N ILE A 204 5.41 11.32 -21.99
CA ILE A 204 4.05 11.75 -22.36
C ILE A 204 3.79 13.18 -21.90
N PHE A 205 4.15 13.48 -20.65
CA PHE A 205 4.01 14.81 -20.08
C PHE A 205 4.86 15.84 -20.84
N GLY A 206 6.12 15.53 -21.14
CA GLY A 206 6.98 16.39 -21.97
C GLY A 206 6.39 16.68 -23.35
N MET A 207 5.87 15.66 -24.04
CA MET A 207 5.19 15.83 -25.33
C MET A 207 3.94 16.72 -25.21
N TYR A 208 3.15 16.55 -24.15
CA TYR A 208 1.97 17.39 -23.90
C TYR A 208 2.34 18.86 -23.67
N MET A 209 3.42 19.12 -22.93
CA MET A 209 3.90 20.48 -22.65
C MET A 209 4.39 21.17 -23.92
N VAL A 210 5.20 20.49 -24.73
CA VAL A 210 5.68 21.00 -26.03
C VAL A 210 4.50 21.31 -26.96
N LYS A 211 3.50 20.42 -27.03
CA LYS A 211 2.33 20.62 -27.88
C LYS A 211 1.50 21.86 -27.49
N ASN A 212 1.45 22.20 -26.21
CA ASN A 212 0.63 23.30 -25.69
C ASN A 212 1.44 24.59 -25.43
N ASN A 213 2.73 24.64 -25.81
CA ASN A 213 3.64 25.75 -25.51
C ASN A 213 3.67 26.14 -24.02
N ILE A 214 3.49 25.16 -23.12
CA ILE A 214 3.53 25.41 -21.68
C ILE A 214 5.01 25.35 -21.25
N ASP A 215 5.52 26.43 -20.68
CA ASP A 215 6.87 26.46 -20.10
C ASP A 215 6.95 25.46 -18.91
N PRO A 216 7.85 24.46 -18.97
CA PRO A 216 8.08 23.52 -17.88
C PRO A 216 8.33 24.20 -16.53
N ASN A 217 9.01 25.35 -16.51
CA ASN A 217 9.36 26.07 -15.29
C ASN A 217 8.12 26.70 -14.63
N THR A 218 7.19 27.19 -15.46
CA THR A 218 5.96 27.81 -14.99
C THR A 218 4.98 26.77 -14.43
N PHE A 219 4.96 25.55 -14.99
CA PHE A 219 4.11 24.47 -14.49
C PHE A 219 4.67 23.78 -13.24
N MET A 220 5.99 23.61 -13.15
CA MET A 220 6.64 23.00 -11.98
C MET A 220 6.76 23.96 -10.79
N GLY A 221 6.37 25.24 -10.94
CA GLY A 221 6.48 26.24 -9.88
C GLY A 221 7.92 26.60 -9.51
N ILE A 222 8.87 26.32 -10.41
CA ILE A 222 10.29 26.66 -10.22
C ILE A 222 10.42 28.13 -10.60
N LYS A 223 10.65 29.00 -9.61
CA LYS A 223 10.93 30.42 -9.89
C LYS A 223 12.15 30.51 -10.82
N PRO A 224 12.11 31.33 -11.88
CA PRO A 224 13.31 31.63 -12.64
C PRO A 224 14.34 32.25 -11.69
N ILE A 225 15.59 31.76 -11.78
CA ILE A 225 16.77 32.27 -11.06
C ILE A 225 17.07 33.69 -11.57
#